data_AF-A0A1R1JXS8-F1
#
_entry.id   AF-A0A1R1JXS8-F1
#
_cell.length_a   1.000
_cell.length_b   1.000
_cell.length_c   1.000
_cell.angle_alpha   90.00
_cell.angle_beta   90.00
_cell.angle_gamma   90.00
#
_symmetry.space_group_name_H-M   'P 1'
#
loop_
_entity.id
_entity.type
_entity.pdbx_description
1 polymer ?
#
loop_
_entity_poly.entity_id
_entity_poly.type
_entity_poly.pdbx_seq_one_letter_code
_entity_poly.pdbx_strand_id
1 'polypeptide(L)'
;MWSRLKRLFVRPPAAPDPYAETFCFDDAGFTRALGVPDGTGRRQSWPWEAVCEFGFRFTPALFPDPWYGDYMEGLWYLRVIEDGAPMAVEFGQEHLDADALPPALLRHLPGLDLRPLREGLAQAARGPRHFAGEGEWVGWRREPRCA
;
A
#
# COMPACT_ATOMS: atom_id res chain seq x y z
N MET A 1 -35.28 -25.90 -18.40
CA MET A 1 -34.51 -26.86 -17.55
C MET A 1 -32.98 -26.62 -17.51
N TRP A 2 -32.46 -25.51 -18.07
CA TRP A 2 -31.00 -25.24 -18.15
C TRP A 2 -30.42 -24.44 -16.96
N SER A 3 -31.26 -23.89 -16.08
CA SER A 3 -30.84 -23.02 -14.97
C SER A 3 -30.34 -23.76 -13.73
N ARG A 4 -30.67 -25.05 -13.56
CA ARG A 4 -30.26 -25.84 -12.39
C ARG A 4 -28.84 -26.42 -12.49
N LEU A 5 -28.33 -26.63 -13.70
CA LEU A 5 -26.97 -27.12 -13.95
C LEU A 5 -25.89 -26.04 -13.72
N LYS A 6 -26.22 -24.75 -13.91
CA LYS A 6 -25.25 -23.66 -13.67
C LYS A 6 -24.85 -23.51 -12.19
N ARG A 7 -25.72 -23.90 -11.25
CA ARG A 7 -25.43 -23.85 -9.80
C ARG A 7 -24.36 -24.83 -9.33
N LEU A 8 -24.12 -25.91 -10.07
CA LEU A 8 -23.08 -26.89 -9.75
C LEU A 8 -21.67 -26.45 -10.16
N PHE A 9 -21.57 -25.40 -11.00
CA PHE A 9 -20.31 -24.81 -11.45
C PHE A 9 -20.05 -23.42 -10.85
N VAL A 10 -20.91 -22.95 -9.94
CA VAL A 10 -20.58 -21.76 -9.14
C VAL A 10 -19.58 -22.21 -8.09
N ARG A 11 -18.29 -22.01 -8.38
CA ARG A 11 -17.23 -22.12 -7.38
C ARG A 11 -17.70 -21.30 -6.16
N PRO A 12 -17.81 -21.90 -4.97
CA PRO A 12 -18.11 -21.11 -3.77
C PRO A 12 -17.09 -19.96 -3.69
N PRO A 13 -17.51 -18.77 -3.25
CA PRO A 13 -16.59 -17.65 -3.10
C PRO A 13 -15.39 -18.14 -2.29
N ALA A 14 -14.19 -17.76 -2.73
CA ALA A 14 -12.98 -18.10 -2.00
C ALA A 14 -13.15 -17.66 -0.54
N ALA A 15 -12.70 -18.50 0.39
CA ALA A 15 -12.70 -18.12 1.78
C ALA A 15 -11.93 -16.78 1.92
N PRO A 16 -12.40 -15.84 2.76
CA PRO A 16 -11.69 -14.59 2.97
C PRO A 16 -10.28 -14.90 3.45
N ASP A 17 -9.29 -14.24 2.84
CA ASP A 17 -7.90 -14.42 3.20
C ASP A 17 -7.66 -13.88 4.62
N PRO A 18 -7.25 -14.72 5.58
CA PRO A 18 -6.99 -14.29 6.95
C PRO A 18 -5.78 -13.34 7.05
N TYR A 19 -4.99 -13.21 5.99
CA TYR A 19 -3.85 -12.28 5.90
C TYR A 19 -4.14 -11.08 5.00
N ALA A 20 -5.39 -10.89 4.55
CA ALA A 20 -5.76 -9.71 3.79
C ALA A 20 -5.49 -8.45 4.63
N GLU A 21 -4.66 -7.56 4.09
CA GLU A 21 -4.47 -6.23 4.63
C GLU A 21 -5.48 -5.27 3.98
N THR A 22 -6.21 -4.54 4.82
CA THR A 22 -7.11 -3.48 4.38
C THR A 22 -6.57 -2.14 4.85
N PHE A 23 -6.49 -1.21 3.92
CA PHE A 23 -6.03 0.15 4.17
C PHE A 23 -7.17 1.14 3.99
N CYS A 24 -7.33 2.06 4.93
CA CYS A 24 -8.34 3.11 4.88
C CYS A 24 -7.69 4.47 5.12
N PHE A 25 -8.12 5.46 4.35
CA PHE A 25 -7.70 6.86 4.47
C PHE A 25 -8.95 7.70 4.63
N ASP A 26 -9.12 8.28 5.82
CA ASP A 26 -10.25 9.13 6.16
C ASP A 26 -9.77 10.41 6.85
N ASP A 27 -10.68 11.27 7.30
CA ASP A 27 -10.30 12.54 7.94
C ASP A 27 -9.65 12.35 9.33
N ALA A 28 -9.79 11.17 9.95
CA ALA A 28 -9.15 10.87 11.23
C ALA A 28 -7.70 10.39 11.04
N GLY A 29 -7.40 9.75 9.92
CA GLY A 29 -6.05 9.31 9.62
C GLY A 29 -5.95 8.18 8.61
N PHE A 30 -4.85 7.45 8.75
CA PHE A 30 -4.56 6.24 8.03
C PHE A 30 -4.74 5.03 8.94
N THR A 31 -5.50 4.04 8.50
CA THR A 31 -5.71 2.78 9.22
C THR A 31 -5.19 1.60 8.38
N ARG A 32 -4.47 0.69 9.03
CA ARG A 32 -4.18 -0.67 8.54
C ARG A 32 -4.94 -1.69 9.39
N ALA A 33 -5.65 -2.61 8.76
CA ALA A 33 -6.27 -3.74 9.41
C ALA A 33 -5.77 -5.04 8.78
N LEU A 34 -5.36 -6.00 9.60
CA LEU A 34 -5.01 -7.36 9.17
C LEU A 34 -6.13 -8.32 9.55
N GLY A 35 -6.62 -9.09 8.58
CA GLY A 35 -7.57 -10.18 8.79
C GLY A 35 -9.01 -9.84 8.45
N VAL A 36 -9.92 -10.73 8.87
CA VAL A 36 -11.33 -10.69 8.45
C VAL A 36 -12.04 -9.45 9.04
N PRO A 37 -12.91 -8.76 8.28
CA PRO A 37 -13.61 -7.54 8.74
C PRO A 37 -14.53 -7.70 9.96
N ASP A 38 -14.69 -8.91 10.50
CA ASP A 38 -15.60 -9.28 11.59
C ASP A 38 -15.02 -9.05 13.01
N GLY A 39 -13.86 -8.39 13.11
CA GLY A 39 -13.41 -7.75 14.35
C GLY A 39 -12.41 -8.54 15.20
N THR A 40 -11.90 -9.67 14.71
CA THR A 40 -10.81 -10.42 15.37
C THR A 40 -9.41 -10.03 14.88
N GLY A 41 -9.32 -9.15 13.88
CA GLY A 41 -8.08 -8.69 13.26
C GLY A 41 -7.32 -7.64 14.07
N ARG A 42 -5.99 -7.56 13.85
CA ARG A 42 -5.15 -6.50 14.42
C ARG A 42 -5.36 -5.21 13.62
N ARG A 43 -5.82 -4.15 14.28
CA ARG A 43 -6.00 -2.83 13.69
C ARG A 43 -4.96 -1.86 14.24
N GLN A 44 -4.33 -1.11 13.33
CA GLN A 44 -3.39 -0.04 13.63
C GLN A 44 -3.90 1.24 12.97
N SER A 45 -3.72 2.37 13.63
CA SER A 45 -4.21 3.66 13.15
C SER A 45 -3.19 4.73 13.49
N TRP A 46 -2.91 5.59 12.52
CA TRP A 46 -2.02 6.72 12.69
C TRP A 46 -2.76 7.99 12.25
N PRO A 47 -2.80 9.01 13.11
CA PRO A 47 -3.42 10.26 12.74
C PRO A 47 -2.52 11.02 11.75
N TRP A 48 -3.09 11.95 10.99
CA TRP A 48 -2.35 12.63 9.93
C TRP A 48 -1.14 13.41 10.46
N GLU A 49 -1.19 13.97 11.68
CA GLU A 49 -0.05 14.65 12.30
C GLU A 49 1.18 13.76 12.51
N ALA A 50 0.98 12.44 12.65
CA ALA A 50 2.09 11.50 12.79
C ALA A 50 2.79 11.24 11.45
N VAL A 51 2.15 11.51 10.31
CA VAL A 51 2.69 11.27 8.97
C VAL A 51 3.73 12.34 8.60
N CYS A 52 4.92 11.90 8.22
CA CYS A 52 6.09 12.73 7.92
C CYS A 52 6.54 12.66 6.47
N GLU A 53 6.27 11.54 5.81
CA GLU A 53 6.66 11.31 4.43
C GLU A 53 5.63 10.39 3.76
N PHE A 54 5.37 10.61 2.48
CA PHE A 54 4.62 9.70 1.64
C PHE A 54 5.38 9.48 0.34
N GLY A 55 5.51 8.22 -0.07
CA GLY A 55 6.27 7.87 -1.24
C GLY A 55 5.95 6.50 -1.80
N PHE A 56 6.70 6.16 -2.84
CA PHE A 56 6.70 4.86 -3.48
C PHE A 56 8.12 4.29 -3.45
N ARG A 57 8.25 2.98 -3.24
CA ARG A 57 9.51 2.26 -3.26
C ARG A 57 9.41 1.08 -4.22
N PHE A 58 10.47 0.85 -4.99
CA PHE A 58 10.63 -0.35 -5.79
C PHE A 58 11.92 -1.04 -5.35
N THR A 59 11.79 -2.20 -4.71
CA THR A 59 12.89 -2.86 -3.97
C THR A 59 12.82 -4.37 -4.16
N PRO A 60 13.93 -5.13 -4.00
CA PRO A 60 13.84 -6.58 -3.93
C PRO A 60 12.85 -7.02 -2.85
N ALA A 61 12.04 -8.02 -3.17
CA ALA A 61 11.09 -8.62 -2.24
C ALA A 61 11.82 -9.13 -1.00
N LEU A 62 11.33 -8.76 0.18
CA LEU A 62 11.94 -9.20 1.44
C LEU A 62 11.77 -10.72 1.64
N PHE A 63 10.66 -11.27 1.13
CA PHE A 63 10.33 -12.68 1.18
C PHE A 63 10.09 -13.20 -0.23
N PRO A 64 11.15 -13.57 -0.97
CA PRO A 64 11.02 -14.07 -2.33
C PRO A 64 10.21 -15.36 -2.38
N ASP A 65 9.37 -15.51 -3.40
CA ASP A 65 8.54 -16.68 -3.60
C ASP A 65 9.45 -17.85 -4.04
N PRO A 66 9.38 -19.03 -3.37
CA PRO A 66 10.27 -20.15 -3.67
C PRO A 66 10.18 -20.70 -5.10
N TRP A 67 9.09 -20.42 -5.83
CA TRP A 67 8.87 -20.85 -7.21
C TRP A 67 9.16 -19.73 -8.21
N TYR A 68 8.99 -18.47 -7.82
CA TYR A 68 9.26 -17.31 -8.65
C TYR A 68 10.73 -16.86 -8.56
N GLY A 69 11.44 -17.17 -7.48
CA GLY A 69 12.81 -16.71 -7.22
C GLY A 69 12.88 -15.22 -6.90
N ASP A 70 14.06 -14.61 -6.98
CA ASP A 70 14.24 -13.19 -6.65
C ASP A 70 13.41 -12.28 -7.57
N TYR A 71 12.67 -11.35 -6.99
CA TYR A 71 11.87 -10.36 -7.71
C TYR A 71 11.82 -9.03 -6.96
N MET A 72 11.28 -8.02 -7.63
CA MET A 72 11.09 -6.67 -7.14
C MET A 72 9.63 -6.43 -6.78
N GLU A 73 9.41 -5.72 -5.68
CA GLU A 73 8.10 -5.30 -5.19
C GLU A 73 7.96 -3.78 -5.30
N GLY A 74 6.80 -3.36 -5.79
CA GLY A 74 6.35 -1.97 -5.70
C GLY A 74 5.55 -1.79 -4.42
N LEU A 75 5.97 -0.83 -3.59
CA LEU A 75 5.38 -0.56 -2.29
C LEU A 75 5.08 0.93 -2.17
N TRP A 76 3.84 1.26 -1.83
CA TRP A 76 3.52 2.56 -1.26
C TRP A 76 4.00 2.59 0.18
N TYR A 77 4.40 3.76 0.67
CA TYR A 77 4.75 3.90 2.07
C TYR A 77 4.34 5.24 2.66
N LEU A 78 4.01 5.20 3.94
CA LEU A 78 3.88 6.37 4.82
C LEU A 78 4.95 6.25 5.91
N ARG A 79 5.81 7.26 6.06
CA ARG A 79 6.69 7.35 7.23
C ARG A 79 5.93 8.07 8.34
N VAL A 80 5.76 7.42 9.47
CA VAL A 80 5.06 7.94 10.65
C VAL A 80 6.01 8.03 11.84
N ILE A 81 5.73 8.90 12.81
CA ILE A 81 6.36 8.82 14.14
C ILE A 81 5.48 7.95 15.04
N GLU A 82 6.06 6.86 15.54
CA GLU A 82 5.44 5.97 16.52
C GLU A 82 6.41 5.81 17.70
N ASP A 83 5.92 6.01 18.93
CA ASP A 83 6.72 5.99 20.16
C ASP A 83 8.01 6.83 20.10
N GLY A 84 7.96 7.96 19.39
CA GLY A 84 9.08 8.88 19.23
C GLY A 84 10.14 8.45 18.20
N ALA A 85 9.90 7.39 17.45
CA ALA A 85 10.79 6.91 16.40
C ALA A 85 10.09 6.90 15.02
N PRO A 86 10.82 7.22 13.93
CA PRO A 86 10.27 7.08 12.59
C PRO A 86 10.12 5.61 12.20
N MET A 87 8.93 5.26 11.72
CA MET A 87 8.60 3.94 11.18
C MET A 87 8.00 4.10 9.78
N ALA A 88 8.44 3.29 8.82
CA ALA A 88 7.77 3.18 7.53
C ALA A 88 6.63 2.15 7.62
N VAL A 89 5.41 2.57 7.29
CA VAL A 89 4.29 1.67 7.06
C VAL A 89 4.17 1.48 5.56
N GLU A 90 4.48 0.27 5.11
CA GLU A 90 4.55 -0.12 3.70
C GLU A 90 3.37 -1.01 3.33
N PHE A 91 2.92 -0.89 2.08
CA PHE A 91 1.83 -1.69 1.55
C PHE A 91 1.89 -1.80 0.02
N GLY A 92 1.32 -2.88 -0.50
CA GLY A 92 1.40 -3.24 -1.92
C GLY A 92 0.96 -2.13 -2.87
N GLN A 93 1.64 -2.03 -4.02
CA GLN A 93 1.33 -1.08 -5.09
C GLN A 93 -0.15 -1.07 -5.48
N GLU A 94 -0.82 -2.22 -5.43
CA GLU A 94 -2.22 -2.42 -5.82
C GLU A 94 -3.25 -1.66 -4.96
N HIS A 95 -2.86 -1.17 -3.78
CA HIS A 95 -3.79 -0.50 -2.87
C HIS A 95 -4.05 0.97 -3.23
N LEU A 96 -3.21 1.60 -4.04
CA LEU A 96 -3.40 2.98 -4.47
C LEU A 96 -3.13 3.14 -5.96
N ASP A 97 -3.96 3.97 -6.58
CA ASP A 97 -3.78 4.47 -7.93
C ASP A 97 -3.32 5.94 -7.86
N ALA A 98 -2.16 6.25 -8.43
CA ALA A 98 -1.60 7.61 -8.45
C ALA A 98 -2.49 8.62 -9.19
N ASP A 99 -3.35 8.15 -10.10
CA ASP A 99 -4.29 9.00 -10.84
C ASP A 99 -5.66 9.12 -10.15
N ALA A 100 -5.91 8.34 -9.09
CA ALA A 100 -7.15 8.31 -8.33
C ALA A 100 -6.93 8.16 -6.81
N LEU A 101 -6.01 8.95 -6.26
CA LEU A 101 -5.69 8.90 -4.83
C LEU A 101 -6.89 9.27 -3.93
N PRO A 102 -6.98 8.68 -2.73
CA PRO A 102 -8.04 8.98 -1.77
C PRO A 102 -8.15 10.48 -1.46
N PRO A 103 -9.35 11.08 -1.50
CA PRO A 103 -9.51 12.51 -1.23
C PRO A 103 -8.99 12.97 0.14
N ALA A 104 -9.10 12.11 1.17
CA ALA A 104 -8.55 12.41 2.49
C ALA A 104 -7.02 12.54 2.45
N LEU A 105 -6.33 11.62 1.79
CA LEU A 105 -4.88 11.67 1.60
C LEU A 105 -4.46 12.98 0.92
N LEU A 106 -5.15 13.39 -0.15
CA LEU A 106 -4.87 14.64 -0.85
C LEU A 106 -5.10 15.89 0.03
N ARG A 107 -6.12 15.88 0.88
CA ARG A 107 -6.38 17.00 1.81
C ARG A 107 -5.29 17.13 2.88
N HIS A 108 -4.77 16.00 3.37
CA HIS A 108 -3.85 15.97 4.49
C HIS A 108 -2.37 16.00 4.10
N LEU A 109 -2.04 15.83 2.81
CA LEU A 109 -0.69 15.97 2.26
C LEU A 109 -0.60 17.17 1.31
N PRO A 110 -0.68 18.42 1.83
CA PRO A 110 -0.66 19.61 0.98
C PRO A 110 0.67 19.71 0.23
N GLY A 111 0.60 19.96 -1.07
CA GLY A 111 1.78 20.05 -1.94
C GLY A 111 2.34 18.71 -2.39
N LEU A 112 1.60 17.60 -2.24
CA LEU A 112 1.96 16.30 -2.79
C LEU A 112 2.32 16.40 -4.28
N ASP A 113 3.56 16.02 -4.61
CA ASP A 113 4.06 15.94 -5.98
C ASP A 113 3.93 14.52 -6.52
N LEU A 114 3.05 14.34 -7.49
CA LEU A 114 2.81 13.04 -8.12
C LEU A 114 3.88 12.66 -9.16
N ARG A 115 4.72 13.61 -9.60
CA ARG A 115 5.76 13.34 -10.62
C ARG A 115 6.74 12.24 -10.17
N PRO A 116 7.41 12.34 -9.02
CA PRO A 116 8.31 11.28 -8.56
C PRO A 116 7.56 9.95 -8.35
N LEU A 117 6.33 9.98 -7.85
CA LEU A 117 5.53 8.76 -7.66
C LEU A 117 5.24 8.05 -8.98
N ARG A 118 4.87 8.80 -10.02
CA ARG A 118 4.65 8.27 -11.37
C ARG A 118 5.95 7.75 -11.99
N GLU A 119 7.09 8.38 -11.73
CA GLU A 119 8.40 7.88 -12.16
C GLU A 119 8.72 6.53 -11.51
N GLY A 120 8.47 6.37 -10.21
CA GLY A 120 8.64 5.10 -9.50
C GLY A 120 7.72 4.00 -10.02
N LEU A 121 6.43 4.31 -10.21
CA LEU A 121 5.48 3.39 -10.84
C LEU A 121 5.90 2.99 -12.26
N ALA A 122 6.50 3.92 -13.02
CA ALA A 122 7.01 3.63 -14.35
C ALA A 122 8.24 2.69 -14.32
N GLN A 123 9.06 2.70 -13.26
CA GLN A 123 10.10 1.69 -13.05
C GLN A 123 9.48 0.33 -12.74
N ALA A 124 8.52 0.28 -11.81
CA ALA A 124 7.83 -0.96 -11.44
C ALA A 124 7.10 -1.60 -12.64
N ALA A 125 6.52 -0.79 -13.52
CA ALA A 125 5.84 -1.23 -14.74
C ALA A 125 6.76 -1.92 -15.76
N ARG A 126 8.09 -1.78 -15.63
CA ARG A 126 9.07 -2.53 -16.46
C ARG A 126 9.17 -4.00 -16.07
N GLY A 127 8.56 -4.37 -14.95
CA GLY A 127 8.34 -5.74 -14.54
C GLY A 127 9.15 -6.15 -13.31
N PRO A 128 8.75 -7.26 -12.67
CA PRO A 128 9.26 -7.71 -11.37
C PRO A 128 10.72 -8.19 -11.39
N ARG A 129 11.38 -8.24 -12.55
CA ARG A 129 12.82 -8.57 -12.68
C ARG A 129 13.67 -7.36 -13.08
N HIS A 130 13.11 -6.15 -13.06
CA HIS A 130 13.84 -4.92 -13.39
C HIS A 130 14.63 -4.39 -12.18
N PHE A 131 15.64 -5.14 -11.75
CA PHE A 131 16.48 -4.77 -10.59
C PHE A 131 17.20 -3.43 -10.77
N ALA A 132 17.56 -3.06 -12.00
CA ALA A 132 18.18 -1.76 -12.29
C ALA A 132 17.24 -0.56 -12.03
N GLY A 133 15.95 -0.81 -11.81
CA GLY A 133 14.97 0.19 -11.44
C GLY A 133 14.82 0.40 -9.94
N GLU A 134 15.61 -0.26 -9.08
CA GLU A 134 15.53 -0.09 -7.62
C GLU A 134 15.58 1.39 -7.20
N GLY A 135 14.72 1.79 -6.28
CA GLY A 135 14.73 3.15 -5.77
C GLY A 135 13.57 3.51 -4.84
N GLU A 136 13.64 4.73 -4.31
CA GLU A 136 12.62 5.37 -3.49
C GLU A 136 12.27 6.75 -4.10
N TRP A 137 10.98 7.00 -4.28
CA TRP A 137 10.43 8.22 -4.85
C TRP A 137 9.50 8.88 -3.83
N VAL A 138 9.93 10.03 -3.34
CA VAL A 138 9.19 10.77 -2.32
C VAL A 138 8.28 11.78 -2.99
N GLY A 139 6.97 11.62 -2.81
CA GLY A 139 5.97 12.57 -3.32
C GLY A 139 5.71 13.71 -2.35
N TRP A 140 5.87 13.48 -1.05
CA TRP A 140 5.57 14.48 -0.04
C TRP A 140 6.40 14.30 1.23
N ARG A 141 6.75 15.42 1.86
CA ARG A 141 7.40 15.51 3.17
C ARG A 141 6.75 16.60 3.99
N ARG A 142 6.59 16.36 5.29
CA ARG A 142 6.15 17.38 6.24
C ARG A 142 7.23 18.45 6.42
N GLU A 143 6.79 19.71 6.47
CA GLU A 143 7.60 20.84 6.89
C GLU A 143 7.04 21.46 8.18
N PRO A 144 7.88 21.73 9.21
CA PRO A 144 9.27 21.30 9.31
C PRO A 144 9.37 19.77 9.32
N ARG A 145 10.54 19.24 8.94
CA ARG A 145 10.78 17.79 8.99
C ARG A 145 10.48 17.30 10.40
N CYS A 146 9.76 16.18 10.49
CA CYS A 146 9.54 15.52 11.77
C CYS A 146 10.90 15.26 12.44
N ALA A 147 10.99 15.66 13.71
CA ALA A 147 12.17 15.52 14.55
C ALA A 147 12.15 14.17 15.27
#